data_AF-A0A5P8E5D2-F1
#
_entry.id   AF-A0A5P8E5D2-F1
#
_cell.length_a   1.000
_cell.length_b   1.000
_cell.length_c   1.000
_cell.angle_alpha   90.00
_cell.angle_beta   90.00
_cell.angle_gamma   90.00
#
_symmetry.space_group_name_H-M   'P 1'
#
loop_
_entity.id
_entity.type
_entity.pdbx_description
1 polymer ?
#
loop_
_entity_poly.entity_id
_entity_poly.type
_entity_poly.pdbx_seq_one_letter_code
_entity_poly.pdbx_strand_id
1 'polypeptide(L)' 'MIGTSTPQISLDSFTLELPKGDTAFLRALAKKMGWTVKRNRHSMTSYERSLRDLEEGRVYEYESLDDLIKEIEE' A
#
# COMPACT_ATOMS: atom_id res chain seq x y z
N MET A 1 -39.32 -3.16 6.97
CA MET A 1 -37.85 -3.14 6.84
C MET A 1 -37.51 -2.44 5.54
N ILE A 2 -36.89 -1.25 5.62
CA ILE A 2 -36.56 -0.45 4.43
C ILE A 2 -35.17 -0.93 3.98
N GLY A 3 -35.12 -1.77 2.95
CA GLY A 3 -33.87 -2.21 2.37
C GLY A 3 -33.24 -1.04 1.62
N THR A 4 -32.17 -0.45 2.16
CA THR A 4 -31.37 0.53 1.43
C THR A 4 -30.56 -0.23 0.38
N SER A 5 -31.05 -0.26 -0.86
CA SER A 5 -30.29 -0.74 -2.01
C SER A 5 -29.17 0.27 -2.29
N THR A 6 -27.96 -0.04 -1.83
CA THR A 6 -26.75 0.71 -2.20
C THR A 6 -26.53 0.54 -3.71
N PRO A 7 -26.43 1.64 -4.50
CA PRO A 7 -26.16 1.52 -5.93
C PRO A 7 -24.81 0.83 -6.14
N GLN A 8 -24.84 -0.30 -6.82
CA GLN A 8 -23.64 -1.01 -7.28
C GLN A 8 -23.00 -0.18 -8.40
N ILE A 9 -21.92 0.53 -8.09
CA ILE A 9 -21.14 1.29 -9.08
C ILE A 9 -20.18 0.30 -9.75
N SER A 10 -20.44 -0.04 -11.01
CA SER A 10 -19.51 -0.79 -11.85
C SER A 10 -18.28 0.08 -12.12
N LEU A 11 -17.11 -0.39 -11.68
CA LEU A 11 -15.82 0.30 -11.85
C LEU A 11 -14.95 -0.50 -12.83
N ASP A 12 -14.58 0.10 -13.96
CA ASP A 12 -13.54 -0.43 -14.83
C ASP A 12 -12.18 0.17 -14.44
N SER A 13 -11.17 -0.68 -14.29
CA SER A 13 -9.81 -0.27 -13.93
C SER A 13 -8.86 -0.34 -15.14
N PHE A 14 -8.16 0.77 -15.42
CA PHE A 14 -7.17 0.85 -16.48
C PHE A 14 -5.83 1.34 -15.93
N THR A 15 -4.72 0.78 -16.43
CA THR A 15 -3.36 1.25 -16.13
C THR A 15 -2.86 2.08 -17.29
N LEU A 16 -2.38 3.29 -17.01
CA LEU A 16 -1.86 4.22 -18.02
C LEU A 16 -0.53 4.80 -17.56
N GLU A 17 0.48 4.74 -18.42
CA GLU A 17 1.78 5.36 -18.19
C GLU A 17 1.80 6.75 -18.83
N LEU A 18 1.97 7.79 -18.01
CA LEU A 18 2.01 9.19 -18.44
C LEU A 18 3.25 9.89 -17.92
N PRO A 19 3.75 10.93 -18.63
CA PRO A 19 4.76 11.81 -18.10
C PRO A 19 4.30 12.45 -16.78
N LYS A 20 5.24 12.65 -15.85
CA LYS A 20 4.92 13.14 -14.48
C LYS A 20 4.16 14.48 -14.49
N GLY A 21 4.41 15.32 -15.50
CA GLY A 21 3.76 16.63 -15.68
C GLY A 21 2.25 16.54 -15.89
N ASP A 22 1.78 15.52 -16.61
CA ASP A 22 0.38 15.38 -17.00
C ASP A 22 -0.51 14.83 -15.86
N THR A 23 0.09 14.25 -14.82
CA THR A 23 -0.65 13.73 -13.66
C THR A 23 -1.35 14.81 -12.83
N ALA A 24 -0.95 16.08 -12.98
CA ALA A 24 -1.60 17.21 -12.34
C ALA A 24 -2.99 17.47 -12.95
N PHE A 25 -3.10 17.34 -14.28
CA PHE A 25 -4.36 17.50 -15.00
C PHE A 25 -5.35 16.40 -14.60
N LEU A 26 -4.92 15.14 -14.56
CA LEU A 26 -5.78 14.03 -14.13
C LEU A 26 -6.28 14.21 -12.69
N ARG A 27 -5.43 14.72 -11.79
CA ARG A 27 -5.84 15.05 -10.42
C ARG A 27 -6.89 16.15 -10.38
N ALA A 28 -6.73 17.20 -11.18
CA ALA A 28 -7.71 18.28 -11.27
C ALA A 28 -9.04 17.78 -11.85
N LEU A 29 -8.99 16.95 -12.89
CA LEU A 29 -10.17 16.33 -13.51
C LEU A 29 -10.91 15.44 -12.50
N ALA A 30 -10.22 14.52 -11.84
CA ALA A 30 -10.82 13.62 -10.86
C ALA A 30 -11.50 14.41 -9.72
N LYS A 31 -10.86 15.48 -9.22
CA LYS A 31 -11.45 16.36 -8.21
C LYS A 31 -12.72 17.05 -8.70
N LYS A 32 -12.73 17.54 -9.94
CA LYS A 32 -13.91 18.18 -10.56
C LYS A 32 -15.08 17.20 -10.74
N MET A 33 -14.77 15.93 -11.02
CA MET A 33 -15.76 14.87 -11.22
C MET A 33 -16.22 14.20 -9.92
N GLY A 34 -15.67 14.59 -8.76
CA GLY A 34 -15.97 13.96 -7.48
C GLY A 34 -15.38 12.55 -7.33
N TRP A 35 -14.40 12.18 -8.16
CA TRP A 35 -13.73 10.89 -8.11
C TRP A 35 -12.60 10.90 -7.08
N THR A 36 -12.52 9.84 -6.28
CA THR A 36 -11.44 9.66 -5.32
C THR A 36 -10.21 9.10 -6.02
N VAL A 37 -9.14 9.90 -6.12
CA VAL A 37 -7.85 9.43 -6.62
C VAL A 37 -7.17 8.60 -5.53
N LYS A 38 -7.28 7.27 -5.62
CA LYS A 38 -6.48 6.38 -4.79
C LYS A 38 -5.07 6.35 -5.36
N ARG A 39 -4.12 6.96 -4.63
CA ARG A 39 -2.71 6.80 -4.95
C ARG A 39 -2.38 5.35 -4.66
N ASN A 40 -2.12 4.56 -5.70
CA ASN A 40 -1.56 3.24 -5.53
C ASN A 40 -0.09 3.43 -5.11
N ARG A 41 0.12 3.88 -3.86
CA ARG A 41 1.39 3.67 -3.20
C ARG A 41 1.44 2.15 -3.16
N HIS A 42 2.29 1.55 -3.99
CA HIS A 42 2.77 0.20 -3.71
C HIS A 42 3.30 0.29 -2.27
N SER A 43 2.44 0.01 -1.31
CA SER A 43 2.86 -0.17 0.06
C SER A 43 3.71 -1.40 -0.07
N MET A 44 5.04 -1.22 -0.02
CA MET A 44 5.96 -2.35 0.01
C MET A 44 5.34 -3.35 0.96
N THR A 45 5.02 -4.50 0.40
CA THR A 45 4.43 -5.61 1.15
C THR A 45 5.34 -5.89 2.33
N SER A 46 4.83 -6.44 3.43
CA SER A 46 5.67 -6.76 4.59
C SER A 46 6.90 -7.57 4.17
N TYR A 47 6.75 -8.43 3.16
CA TYR A 47 7.84 -9.17 2.51
C TYR A 47 8.91 -8.28 1.85
N GLU A 48 8.52 -7.33 1.00
CA GLU A 48 9.48 -6.41 0.36
C GLU A 48 10.17 -5.50 1.38
N ARG A 49 9.51 -5.18 2.50
CA ARG A 49 10.15 -4.47 3.61
C ARG A 49 11.18 -5.35 4.32
N SER A 50 10.84 -6.60 4.63
CA SER A 50 11.78 -7.54 5.25
C SER A 50 13.02 -7.79 4.40
N LEU A 51 12.88 -7.89 3.08
CA LEU A 51 14.02 -8.00 2.16
C LEU A 51 14.93 -6.77 2.23
N ARG A 52 14.34 -5.58 2.30
CA ARG A 52 15.11 -4.34 2.48
C ARG A 52 15.75 -4.23 3.86
N ASP A 53 15.10 -4.68 4.92
CA ASP A 53 15.66 -4.64 6.27
C ASP A 53 16.83 -5.63 6.41
N LEU A 54 16.79 -6.76 5.70
CA LEU A 54 17.92 -7.68 5.52
C LEU A 54 19.09 -7.01 4.76
N GLU A 55 18.80 -6.30 3.66
CA GLU A 55 19.80 -5.63 2.84
C GLU A 55 20.42 -4.40 3.53
N GLU A 56 19.62 -3.63 4.28
CA GLU A 56 20.05 -2.46 5.05
C GLU A 56 20.70 -2.85 6.40
N GLY A 57 20.81 -4.15 6.72
CA GLY A 57 21.42 -4.62 7.95
C GLY A 57 20.66 -4.21 9.22
N ARG A 58 19.36 -3.92 9.10
CA ARG A 58 18.45 -3.64 10.23
C ARG A 58 17.84 -4.91 10.80
N VAL A 59 18.56 -6.01 10.70
CA VAL A 59 18.19 -7.29 11.30
C VAL A 59 19.06 -7.50 12.53
N TYR A 60 18.39 -7.79 13.64
CA TYR A 60 19.05 -8.18 14.87
C TYR A 60 19.37 -9.66 14.78
N GLU A 61 20.64 -10.00 14.63
CA GLU A 61 21.11 -11.38 14.67
C GLU A 61 21.27 -11.80 16.14
N TYR A 62 20.56 -12.87 16.51
CA TYR A 62 20.75 -13.53 17.79
C TYR A 62 21.71 -14.70 17.61
N GLU A 63 22.67 -14.84 18.53
CA GLU A 63 23.72 -15.87 18.46
C GLU A 63 23.17 -17.28 18.71
N SER A 64 22.03 -17.41 19.40
CA SER A 64 21.34 -18.68 19.65
C SER A 64 19.82 -18.51 19.69
N LEU A 65 19.10 -19.60 19.36
CA LEU A 65 17.64 -19.67 19.46
C LEU A 65 17.15 -19.49 20.90
N ASP A 66 17.93 -19.93 21.89
CA ASP A 66 17.62 -19.75 23.31
C ASP A 66 17.58 -18.27 23.71
N ASP A 67 18.45 -17.41 23.14
CA ASP A 67 18.47 -15.97 23.43
C ASP A 67 17.27 -15.25 22.80
N LEU A 68 16.86 -15.66 21.59
CA LEU A 68 15.65 -15.15 20.95
C LEU A 68 14.40 -15.49 21.77
N ILE A 69 14.28 -16.75 22.21
CA ILE A 69 13.13 -17.20 23.00
C ILE A 69 13.05 -16.44 24.32
N LYS A 70 14.20 -16.24 24.98
CA LYS A 70 14.29 -15.52 26.24
C LYS A 70 13.86 -14.06 26.13
N GLU A 71 14.16 -13.37 25.03
CA GLU A 71 13.73 -11.98 24.80
C GLU A 71 12.25 -11.85 24.38
N ILE A 72 11.65 -12.92 23.84
CA ILE A 72 10.22 -12.95 23.48
C ILE A 72 9.34 -13.30 24.70
N GLU A 73 9.85 -14.08 25.65
CA GLU A 73 9.12 -14.51 26.85
C GLU A 73 9.16 -13.52 28.03
N GLU A 74 10.00 -12.48 27.98
CA GLU A 74 10.07 -11.40 28.97
C GLU A 74 9.13 -10.23 28.63
#